data_AF-A0A2V8VT56-F1
#
_entry.id   AF-A0A2V8VT56-F1
#
_cell.length_a   1.000
_cell.length_b   1.000
_cell.length_c   1.000
_cell.angle_alpha   90.00
_cell.angle_beta   90.00
_cell.angle_gamma   90.00
#
_symmetry.space_group_name_H-M   'P 1'
#
loop_
_entity.id
_entity.type
_entity.pdbx_description
1 polymer ?
#
loop_
_entity_poly.entity_id
_entity_poly.type
_entity_poly.pdbx_seq_one_letter_code
_entity_poly.pdbx_strand_id
1 'polypeptide(L)'
;EKIYVSQAVGVSIDDFVNEVQRRFAQATSGLKNERVVGVVVAYGGEVAWSDIFASSDLFDHYWRKLLRSYAVEALTRPTYRQVASRDNAVEFLRRLNGRETQETEPGVYRWREIKEGQLAQIELDALQPKPITLHRLLLHRTS
;
A
#
# COMPACT_ATOMS: atom_id res chain seq x y z
N GLU A 1 1.21 -20.43 -20.90
CA GLU A 1 1.27 -19.27 -19.99
C GLU A 1 2.67 -18.66 -20.12
N LYS A 2 2.80 -17.48 -20.74
CA LYS A 2 4.12 -16.87 -20.98
C LYS A 2 4.52 -16.09 -19.73
N ILE A 3 5.45 -16.66 -18.98
CA ILE A 3 6.12 -16.00 -17.86
C ILE A 3 6.90 -14.80 -18.43
N TYR A 4 6.52 -13.59 -18.00
CA TYR A 4 7.32 -12.39 -18.24
C TYR A 4 8.62 -12.50 -17.45
N VAL A 5 9.64 -13.09 -18.07
CA VAL A 5 11.03 -12.93 -17.65
C VAL A 5 11.55 -11.68 -18.38
N SER A 6 11.35 -10.51 -17.79
CA SER A 6 12.05 -9.31 -18.24
C SER A 6 13.47 -9.35 -17.70
N GLN A 7 14.41 -9.81 -18.52
CA GLN A 7 15.83 -9.55 -18.36
C GLN A 7 16.10 -8.06 -18.55
N ALA A 8 16.29 -7.35 -17.44
CA ALA A 8 17.10 -6.14 -17.39
C ALA A 8 17.87 -6.14 -16.05
N VAL A 9 19.20 -6.19 -16.16
CA VAL A 9 20.20 -6.14 -15.08
C VAL A 9 20.09 -4.78 -14.33
N GLY A 10 20.23 -4.64 -13.02
CA GLY A 10 20.77 -5.57 -12.01
C GLY A 10 20.60 -5.12 -10.56
N VAL A 11 19.36 -5.10 -10.07
CA VAL A 11 19.05 -5.25 -8.63
C VAL A 11 17.92 -6.26 -8.55
N SER A 12 18.10 -7.35 -7.79
CA SER A 12 16.97 -8.26 -7.55
C SER A 12 15.85 -7.47 -6.90
N ILE A 13 14.60 -7.66 -7.33
CA ILE A 13 13.42 -7.08 -6.65
C ILE A 13 13.49 -7.39 -5.14
N ASP A 14 13.98 -8.58 -4.80
CA ASP A 14 14.17 -8.99 -3.42
C ASP A 14 15.22 -8.15 -2.69
N ASP A 15 16.32 -7.79 -3.34
CA ASP A 15 17.36 -6.93 -2.74
C ASP A 15 16.82 -5.52 -2.48
N PHE A 16 16.06 -4.96 -3.43
CA PHE A 16 15.42 -3.66 -3.26
C PHE A 16 14.38 -3.70 -2.13
N VAL A 17 13.54 -4.73 -2.09
CA VAL A 17 12.57 -4.94 -1.01
C VAL A 17 13.28 -5.04 0.34
N ASN A 18 14.35 -5.83 0.43
CA ASN A 18 15.13 -5.98 1.67
C ASN A 18 15.77 -4.66 2.12
N GLU A 19 16.28 -3.86 1.18
CA GLU A 19 16.85 -2.54 1.44
C GLU A 19 15.80 -1.58 2.04
N VAL A 20 14.65 -1.47 1.39
CA VAL A 20 13.57 -0.58 1.85
C VAL A 20 13.02 -1.06 3.20
N GLN A 21 12.86 -2.37 3.38
CA GLN A 21 12.42 -2.94 4.65
C GLN A 21 13.38 -2.59 5.79
N ARG A 22 14.69 -2.68 5.55
CA ARG A 22 15.71 -2.33 6.56
C ARG A 22 15.67 -0.84 6.91
N ARG A 23 15.57 0.04 5.91
CA ARG A 23 15.46 1.49 6.13
C ARG A 23 14.20 1.86 6.89
N PHE A 24 13.07 1.23 6.55
CA PHE A 24 11.82 1.41 7.27
C PHE A 24 11.97 1.00 8.74
N ALA A 25 12.49 -0.19 9.01
CA ALA A 25 12.72 -0.66 10.39
C ALA A 25 13.67 0.26 11.18
N GLN A 26 14.72 0.78 10.53
CA GLN A 26 15.61 1.74 11.17
C GLN A 26 14.91 3.06 11.49
N ALA A 27 14.16 3.63 10.55
CA ALA A 27 13.43 4.87 10.73
C ALA A 27 12.34 4.79 11.80
N THR A 28 11.73 3.62 11.97
CA THR A 28 10.64 3.40 12.94
C THR A 28 11.12 2.87 14.29
N SER A 29 12.36 2.37 14.39
CA SER A 29 12.93 1.82 15.64
C SER A 29 12.96 2.80 16.82
N GLY A 30 12.97 4.12 16.55
CA GLY A 30 13.01 5.18 17.56
C GLY A 30 11.64 5.64 18.07
N LEU A 31 10.54 5.13 17.49
CA LEU A 31 9.17 5.53 17.82
C LEU A 31 8.75 4.94 19.19
N LYS A 32 9.13 5.61 20.28
CA LYS A 32 8.68 5.22 21.63
C LYS A 32 7.23 5.68 21.82
N ASN A 33 6.32 4.73 22.03
CA ASN A 33 4.87 4.92 22.21
C ASN A 33 4.07 5.33 20.96
N GLU A 34 4.71 5.45 19.80
CA GLU A 34 4.02 5.66 18.52
C GLU A 34 3.94 4.34 17.75
N ARG A 35 2.76 4.03 17.21
CA ARG A 35 2.54 2.84 16.38
C ARG A 35 2.32 3.25 14.94
N VAL A 36 3.03 2.61 14.02
CA VAL A 36 2.84 2.83 12.59
C VAL A 36 1.63 2.03 12.13
N VAL A 37 0.67 2.69 11.50
CA VAL A 37 -0.58 2.07 11.01
C VAL A 37 -0.67 2.03 9.49
N GLY A 38 0.33 2.55 8.77
CA GLY A 38 0.26 2.66 7.33
C GLY A 38 1.46 3.37 6.73
N VAL A 39 1.41 3.54 5.41
CA VAL A 39 2.45 4.20 4.62
C VAL A 39 1.84 5.09 3.55
N VAL A 40 2.58 6.14 3.20
CA VAL A 40 2.37 6.93 1.98
C VAL A 40 3.54 6.63 1.06
N VAL A 41 3.25 6.29 -0.18
CA VAL A 41 4.24 5.85 -1.17
C VAL A 41 4.35 6.88 -2.28
N ALA A 42 5.59 7.27 -2.56
CA ALA A 42 5.93 8.14 -3.66
C ALA A 42 6.92 7.45 -4.60
N TYR A 43 6.77 7.72 -5.89
CA TYR A 43 7.70 7.29 -6.92
C TYR A 43 8.40 8.52 -7.48
N GLY A 44 9.65 8.74 -7.08
CA GLY A 44 10.35 9.99 -7.34
C GLY A 44 9.73 11.16 -6.58
N GLY A 45 9.28 12.18 -7.31
CA GLY A 45 8.72 13.42 -6.75
C GLY A 45 7.22 13.38 -6.47
N GLU A 46 6.52 12.35 -6.92
CA GLU A 46 5.05 12.28 -6.90
C GLU A 46 4.55 11.23 -5.91
N VAL A 47 3.64 11.65 -5.03
CA VAL A 47 2.91 10.72 -4.15
C VAL A 47 1.88 9.99 -4.97
N ALA A 48 1.95 8.66 -4.98
CA ALA A 48 1.07 7.83 -5.78
C ALA A 48 -0.05 7.22 -4.95
N TRP A 49 0.28 6.61 -3.80
CA TRP A 49 -0.65 5.81 -3.00
C TRP A 49 -0.49 6.04 -1.50
N SER A 50 -1.54 5.71 -0.74
CA SER A 50 -1.49 5.57 0.71
C SER A 50 -2.26 4.34 1.14
N ASP A 51 -1.64 3.49 1.96
CA ASP A 51 -2.27 2.31 2.54
C ASP A 51 -2.28 2.45 4.06
N ILE A 52 -3.48 2.61 4.63
CA ILE A 52 -3.71 2.86 6.05
C ILE A 52 -4.59 1.75 6.62
N PHE A 53 -4.16 1.17 7.74
CA PHE A 53 -4.78 0.03 8.39
C PHE A 53 -5.39 0.41 9.74
N ALA A 54 -6.35 -0.39 10.19
CA ALA A 54 -7.03 -0.20 11.46
C ALA A 54 -6.13 -0.42 12.70
N SER A 55 -5.01 -1.13 12.55
CA SER A 55 -4.03 -1.37 13.61
C SER A 55 -2.62 -1.56 13.06
N SER A 56 -1.60 -1.36 13.90
CA SER A 56 -0.22 -1.65 13.50
C SER A 56 0.01 -3.13 13.25
N ASP A 57 -0.63 -4.01 14.02
CA ASP A 57 -0.50 -5.46 13.83
C ASP A 57 -1.00 -5.89 12.44
N LEU A 58 -2.08 -5.26 11.96
CA LEU A 58 -2.61 -5.51 10.63
C LEU A 58 -1.67 -4.96 9.56
N PHE A 59 -1.14 -3.75 9.77
CA PHE A 59 -0.12 -3.17 8.88
C PHE A 59 1.12 -4.08 8.79
N ASP A 60 1.68 -4.52 9.91
CA ASP A 60 2.86 -5.39 9.98
C ASP A 60 2.62 -6.73 9.27
N HIS A 61 1.41 -7.27 9.39
CA HIS A 61 1.00 -8.49 8.69
C HIS A 61 1.05 -8.32 7.16
N TYR A 62 0.63 -7.17 6.65
CA TYR A 62 0.58 -6.90 5.20
C TYR A 62 1.84 -6.23 4.64
N TRP A 63 2.71 -5.66 5.49
CA TRP A 63 3.83 -4.83 5.07
C TRP A 63 4.73 -5.49 4.02
N ARG A 64 5.13 -6.75 4.23
CA ARG A 64 5.96 -7.49 3.27
C ARG A 64 5.31 -7.64 1.90
N LYS A 65 3.98 -7.86 1.86
CA LYS A 65 3.24 -8.02 0.61
C LYS A 65 3.10 -6.67 -0.11
N LEU A 66 2.77 -5.61 0.62
CA LEU A 66 2.67 -4.25 0.09
C LEU A 66 4.01 -3.80 -0.50
N LEU A 67 5.10 -3.99 0.23
CA LEU A 67 6.41 -3.54 -0.18
C LEU A 67 6.86 -4.17 -1.50
N ARG A 68 6.58 -5.46 -1.70
CA ARG A 68 6.84 -6.13 -2.97
C ARG A 68 5.97 -5.54 -4.10
N SER A 69 4.70 -5.26 -3.84
CA SER A 69 3.81 -4.62 -4.83
C SER A 69 4.34 -3.24 -5.23
N TYR A 70 4.77 -2.43 -4.27
CA TYR A 70 5.33 -1.12 -4.56
C TYR A 70 6.65 -1.20 -5.32
N ALA A 71 7.51 -2.17 -4.98
CA ALA A 71 8.76 -2.39 -5.68
C ALA A 71 8.55 -2.76 -7.15
N VAL A 72 7.57 -3.62 -7.44
CA VAL A 72 7.21 -3.97 -8.83
C VAL A 72 6.70 -2.75 -9.58
N GLU A 73 5.82 -1.96 -8.97
CA GLU A 73 5.31 -0.71 -9.55
C GLU A 73 6.42 0.33 -9.76
N ALA A 74 7.43 0.40 -8.89
CA ALA A 74 8.56 1.31 -9.07
C ALA A 74 9.37 0.99 -10.34
N LEU A 75 9.48 -0.29 -10.72
CA LEU A 75 10.24 -0.72 -11.89
C LEU A 75 9.58 -0.35 -13.22
N THR A 76 8.27 -0.09 -13.22
CA THR A 76 7.53 0.31 -14.43
C THR A 76 7.50 1.82 -14.62
N ARG A 77 7.98 2.60 -13.64
CA ARG A 77 7.90 4.06 -13.63
C ARG A 77 9.21 4.72 -14.07
N PRO A 78 9.16 5.90 -14.69
CA PRO A 78 10.37 6.66 -15.02
C PRO A 78 11.12 7.07 -13.75
N THR A 79 12.44 7.05 -13.80
CA THR A 79 13.27 7.54 -12.70
C THR A 79 13.30 9.07 -12.71
N TYR A 80 12.72 9.70 -11.70
CA TYR A 80 12.77 11.14 -11.50
C TYR A 80 13.84 11.51 -10.46
N ARG A 81 14.50 12.67 -10.64
CA ARG A 81 15.47 13.21 -9.66
C ARG A 81 14.81 13.92 -8.47
N GLN A 82 13.53 14.26 -8.59
CA GLN A 82 12.79 14.91 -7.50
C GLN A 82 12.43 13.87 -6.43
N VAL A 83 12.33 14.34 -5.19
CA VAL A 83 11.96 13.54 -4.02
C VAL A 83 10.70 14.15 -3.43
N ALA A 84 9.66 13.36 -3.23
CA ALA A 84 8.43 13.81 -2.59
C ALA A 84 8.71 14.33 -1.17
N SER A 85 8.04 15.41 -0.80
CA SER A 85 8.17 16.02 0.52
C SER A 85 7.10 15.49 1.49
N ARG A 86 7.32 15.75 2.79
CA ARG A 86 6.29 15.51 3.82
C ARG A 86 5.01 16.29 3.53
N ASP A 87 5.12 17.51 3.00
CA ASP A 87 3.96 18.34 2.68
C ASP A 87 3.13 17.72 1.54
N ASN A 88 3.79 17.13 0.54
CA ASN A 88 3.08 16.36 -0.49
C ASN A 88 2.32 15.17 0.10
N ALA A 89 2.90 14.48 1.09
CA ALA A 89 2.22 13.38 1.76
C ALA A 89 1.02 13.87 2.59
N VAL A 90 1.15 14.98 3.32
CA VAL A 90 0.04 15.58 4.08
C VAL A 90 -1.08 16.04 3.15
N GLU A 91 -0.74 16.68 2.03
CA GLU A 91 -1.71 17.10 1.02
C GLU A 91 -2.42 15.89 0.39
N PHE A 92 -1.69 14.82 0.09
CA PHE A 92 -2.26 13.59 -0.46
C PHE A 92 -3.25 12.91 0.51
N LEU A 93 -2.98 12.99 1.81
CA LEU A 93 -3.84 12.45 2.87
C LEU A 93 -5.06 13.32 3.20
N ARG A 94 -5.23 14.49 2.56
CA ARG A 94 -6.42 15.31 2.77
C ARG A 94 -7.66 14.51 2.39
N ARG A 95 -8.76 14.74 3.11
CA ARG A 95 -10.05 14.15 2.74
C ARG A 95 -10.48 14.65 1.36
N LEU A 96 -10.83 13.72 0.48
CA LEU A 96 -11.46 14.03 -0.81
C LEU A 96 -12.92 14.46 -0.59
N ASN A 97 -13.39 15.46 -1.34
CA ASN A 97 -14.75 15.99 -1.28
C ASN A 97 -15.51 15.76 -2.61
N GLY A 98 -15.10 14.73 -3.34
CA GLY A 98 -15.67 14.38 -4.65
C GLY A 98 -16.92 13.51 -4.58
N ARG A 99 -17.20 12.79 -5.67
CA ARG A 99 -18.37 11.91 -5.77
C ARG A 99 -18.19 10.68 -4.90
N GLU A 100 -19.12 10.44 -3.99
CA GLU A 100 -19.14 9.25 -3.12
C GLU A 100 -20.06 8.16 -3.69
N THR A 101 -19.57 6.93 -3.72
CA THR A 101 -20.34 5.70 -3.98
C THR A 101 -20.15 4.76 -2.79
N GLN A 102 -21.23 4.15 -2.31
CA GLN A 102 -21.19 3.25 -1.16
C GLN A 102 -21.87 1.93 -1.49
N GLU A 103 -21.23 0.83 -1.08
CA GLU A 103 -21.79 -0.51 -1.06
C GLU A 103 -21.80 -1.01 0.39
N THR A 104 -22.81 -1.78 0.76
CA THR A 104 -22.92 -2.30 2.13
C THR A 104 -23.51 -3.70 2.11
N GLU A 105 -22.77 -4.64 2.70
CA GLU A 105 -23.29 -5.95 3.07
C GLU A 105 -23.68 -5.93 4.55
N PRO A 106 -24.98 -5.97 4.90
CA PRO A 106 -25.44 -5.84 6.27
C PRO A 106 -24.77 -6.81 7.24
N GLY A 107 -24.15 -6.28 8.29
CA GLY A 107 -23.49 -7.07 9.32
C GLY A 107 -22.17 -7.73 8.89
N VAL A 108 -21.62 -7.34 7.74
CA VAL A 108 -20.30 -7.79 7.26
C VAL A 108 -19.40 -6.60 7.02
N TYR A 109 -19.66 -5.79 6.00
CA TYR A 109 -18.80 -4.67 5.64
C TYR A 109 -19.58 -3.48 5.06
N ARG A 110 -18.96 -2.31 5.11
CA ARG A 110 -19.33 -1.12 4.33
C ARG A 110 -18.12 -0.67 3.54
N TRP A 111 -18.29 -0.58 2.23
CA TRP A 111 -17.28 -0.10 1.30
C TRP A 111 -17.70 1.28 0.80
N ARG A 112 -16.78 2.23 0.82
CA ARG A 112 -16.98 3.59 0.30
C ARG A 112 -15.87 3.92 -0.67
N GLU A 113 -16.23 4.51 -1.80
CA GLU A 113 -15.31 5.09 -2.77
C GLU A 113 -15.65 6.57 -2.97
N ILE A 114 -14.65 7.43 -2.79
CA ILE A 114 -14.74 8.87 -3.04
C ILE A 114 -13.81 9.21 -4.21
N LYS A 115 -14.35 9.75 -5.29
CA LYS A 115 -13.60 10.16 -6.50
C LYS A 115 -13.57 11.67 -6.66
N GLU A 116 -12.37 12.26 -6.67
CA GLU A 116 -12.15 13.69 -6.90
C GLU A 116 -11.06 13.89 -7.98
N GLY A 117 -11.46 14.32 -9.17
CA GLY A 117 -10.53 14.44 -10.31
C GLY A 117 -9.92 13.08 -10.67
N GLN A 118 -8.60 12.96 -10.59
CA GLN A 118 -7.85 11.73 -10.83
C GLN A 118 -7.61 10.90 -9.54
N LEU A 119 -8.05 11.41 -8.38
CA LEU A 119 -7.87 10.76 -7.10
C LEU A 119 -9.07 9.88 -6.77
N ALA A 120 -8.78 8.71 -6.20
CA ALA A 120 -9.78 7.81 -5.65
C ALA A 120 -9.34 7.39 -4.24
N GLN A 121 -10.25 7.56 -3.27
CA GLN A 121 -10.09 7.09 -1.91
C GLN A 121 -11.07 5.95 -1.68
N ILE A 122 -10.57 4.82 -1.21
CA ILE A 122 -11.37 3.65 -0.88
C ILE A 122 -11.28 3.41 0.62
N GLU A 123 -12.42 3.26 1.27
CA GLU A 123 -12.54 2.93 2.69
C GLU A 123 -13.34 1.66 2.85
N LEU A 124 -12.87 0.77 3.73
CA LEU A 124 -13.55 -0.48 4.06
C LEU A 124 -13.73 -0.58 5.57
N ASP A 125 -14.98 -0.52 6.01
CA ASP A 125 -15.37 -0.71 7.40
C ASP A 125 -15.85 -2.15 7.62
N ALA A 126 -15.35 -2.83 8.65
CA ALA A 126 -15.96 -4.06 9.15
C ALA A 126 -17.12 -3.70 10.10
N LEU A 127 -18.35 -4.10 9.77
CA LEU A 127 -19.54 -3.74 10.55
C LEU A 127 -19.76 -4.64 11.78
N GLN A 128 -19.08 -5.78 11.84
CA GLN A 128 -19.00 -6.67 12.99
C GLN A 128 -17.58 -7.25 13.08
N PRO A 129 -17.06 -7.58 14.27
CA PRO A 129 -15.81 -8.32 14.43
C PRO A 129 -16.01 -9.76 13.95
N LYS A 130 -16.07 -9.93 12.63
CA LYS A 130 -15.94 -11.22 11.97
C LYS A 130 -14.51 -11.28 11.44
N PRO A 131 -13.81 -12.42 11.55
CA PRO A 131 -12.57 -12.61 10.82
C PRO A 131 -12.88 -12.54 9.31
N ILE A 132 -12.64 -11.38 8.71
CA ILE A 132 -12.77 -11.19 7.26
C ILE A 132 -11.44 -11.58 6.65
N THR A 133 -11.43 -12.65 5.86
CA THR A 133 -10.28 -13.01 5.04
C THR A 133 -10.32 -12.15 3.77
N LEU A 134 -9.61 -11.02 3.75
CA LEU A 134 -9.56 -10.13 2.59
C LEU A 134 -8.77 -10.72 1.41
N HIS A 135 -7.98 -11.77 1.63
CA HIS A 135 -7.16 -12.38 0.59
C HIS A 135 -6.94 -13.88 0.82
N ARG A 136 -7.46 -14.72 -0.07
CA ARG A 136 -7.17 -16.16 -0.11
C ARG A 136 -6.67 -16.54 -1.50
N LEU A 137 -5.37 -16.84 -1.62
CA LEU A 137 -4.79 -17.45 -2.81
C LEU A 137 -4.62 -18.95 -2.54
N LEU A 138 -5.40 -19.78 -3.23
CA LEU A 138 -5.24 -21.24 -3.22
C LEU A 138 -4.35 -21.62 -4.39
N LEU A 139 -3.10 -22.02 -4.10
CA LEU A 139 -2.19 -22.57 -5.10
C LEU A 139 -2.33 -24.09 -5.09
N HIS A 140 -2.89 -24.65 -6.16
CA HIS A 140 -2.82 -26.09 -6.40
C HIS A 140 -1.40 -26.41 -6.89
N ARG A 141 -0.66 -27.25 -6.15
CA ARG A 141 0.57 -27.87 -6.69
C ARG A 141 0.15 -28.82 -7.80
N THR A 142 0.52 -28.51 -9.03
CA THR A 142 0.65 -29.53 -10.07
C THR A 142 1.97 -30.25 -9.84
N SER A 143 1.88 -31.56 -9.63
CA SER A 143 3.03 -32.49 -9.59
C SER A 143 3.86 -32.42 -10.86
#